data_AF-A0A091F2M2-F1
#
_entry.id   AF-A0A091F2M2-F1
#
_cell.length_a   1.000
_cell.length_b   1.000
_cell.length_c   1.000
_cell.angle_alpha   90.00
_cell.angle_beta   90.00
_cell.angle_gamma   90.00
#
_symmetry.space_group_name_H-M   'P 1'
#
loop_
_entity.id
_entity.type
_entity.pdbx_description
1 polymer ?
#
loop_
_entity_poly.entity_id
_entity_poly.type
_entity_poly.pdbx_seq_one_letter_code
_entity_poly.pdbx_strand_id
1 'polypeptide(L)' 'ALADLNNDGWQDLVVGAPYYFERKQEVGGAVFVYMNEAGGFQQLHSLILTGPSYSGFGFALASIGDVNQ' A
#
# COMPACT_ATOMS: atom_id res chain seq x y z
N ALA A 1 -1.18 -7.10 2.75
CA ALA A 1 -1.08 -7.10 4.22
C ALA A 1 -2.31 -6.41 4.81
N LEU A 2 -2.59 -6.66 6.08
CA LEU A 2 -3.66 -6.01 6.85
C LEU A 2 -3.02 -5.33 8.06
N ALA A 3 -3.41 -4.09 8.34
CA ALA A 3 -2.94 -3.31 9.48
C ALA A 3 -3.92 -2.17 9.76
N ASP A 4 -4.07 -1.76 11.02
CA ASP A 4 -4.73 -0.50 11.37
C ASP A 4 -3.67 0.61 11.30
N LEU A 5 -3.65 1.37 10.19
CA LEU A 5 -2.57 2.31 9.90
C LEU A 5 -2.77 3.68 10.57
N ASN A 6 -4.01 4.03 10.88
CA ASN A 6 -4.39 5.33 11.47
C ASN A 6 -4.91 5.19 12.92
N ASN A 7 -4.93 3.98 13.48
CA ASN A 7 -5.36 3.65 14.83
C ASN A 7 -6.83 4.00 15.10
N ASP A 8 -7.71 3.73 14.13
CA ASP A 8 -9.15 3.95 14.25
C ASP A 8 -9.95 2.68 14.63
N GLY A 9 -9.25 1.55 14.81
CA GLY A 9 -9.83 0.26 15.17
C GLY A 9 -10.27 -0.59 13.98
N TRP A 10 -10.14 -0.10 12.75
CA TRP A 10 -10.44 -0.86 11.53
C TRP A 10 -9.16 -1.32 10.84
N GLN A 11 -9.20 -2.54 10.26
CA GLN A 11 -8.08 -3.03 9.47
C GLN A 11 -8.13 -2.43 8.06
N ASP A 12 -7.05 -1.77 7.69
CA ASP A 12 -6.78 -1.28 6.34
C ASP A 12 -6.15 -2.37 5.47
N LEU A 13 -6.33 -2.23 4.16
CA LEU A 13 -5.80 -3.17 3.18
C LEU A 13 -4.61 -2.55 2.43
N VAL A 14 -3.49 -3.27 2.44
CA VAL A 14 -2.27 -2.90 1.70
C VAL A 14 -1.99 -3.96 0.63
N VAL A 15 -2.00 -3.57 -0.63
CA VAL A 15 -1.85 -4.47 -1.79
C VAL A 15 -0.56 -4.15 -2.54
N GLY A 16 0.30 -5.16 -2.69
CA GLY A 16 1.51 -5.06 -3.48
C GLY A 16 1.24 -5.35 -4.96
N ALA A 17 1.84 -4.54 -5.84
CA ALA A 17 1.79 -4.71 -7.28
C ALA A 17 3.22 -4.62 -7.86
N PRO A 18 4.06 -5.65 -7.64
CA PRO A 18 5.48 -5.61 -8.02
C PRO A 18 5.73 -5.44 -9.53
N TYR A 19 4.75 -5.74 -10.37
CA TYR A 19 4.82 -5.59 -11.83
C TYR A 19 4.13 -4.33 -12.36
N TYR A 20 3.66 -3.44 -11.48
CA TYR A 20 3.16 -2.13 -11.87
C TYR A 20 4.27 -1.35 -12.59
N PHE A 21 3.93 -0.64 -13.67
CA PHE A 21 4.93 0.08 -14.45
C PHE A 21 4.32 1.32 -15.11
N GLU A 22 4.99 2.45 -14.95
CA GLU A 22 4.69 3.68 -15.68
C GLU A 22 5.94 4.20 -16.39
N ARG A 23 5.95 4.09 -17.71
CA ARG A 23 7.12 4.42 -18.54
C ARG A 23 7.59 5.86 -18.42
N LYS A 24 6.66 6.82 -18.27
CA LYS A 24 7.00 8.26 -18.25
C LYS A 24 7.58 8.73 -16.92
N GLN A 25 7.26 8.05 -15.83
CA GLN A 25 7.67 8.42 -14.48
C GLN A 25 8.82 7.58 -13.94
N GLU A 26 9.38 6.70 -14.79
CA GLU A 26 10.41 5.73 -14.39
C GLU A 26 10.02 4.90 -13.15
N VAL A 27 8.73 4.54 -13.06
CA VAL A 27 8.19 3.74 -11.94
C VAL A 27 8.22 2.25 -12.26
N GLY A 28 8.63 1.44 -11.29
CA GLY A 28 8.59 -0.03 -11.32
C GLY A 28 8.19 -0.62 -9.98
N GLY A 29 7.00 -1.22 -9.92
CA GLY A 29 6.36 -1.68 -8.71
C GLY A 29 5.56 -0.59 -8.00
N ALA A 30 4.53 -1.01 -7.27
CA ALA A 30 3.68 -0.14 -6.48
C ALA A 30 3.12 -0.86 -5.24
N VAL A 31 2.70 -0.06 -4.28
CA VAL A 31 1.88 -0.48 -3.15
C VAL A 31 0.65 0.42 -3.09
N PHE A 32 -0.53 -0.18 -3.13
CA PHE A 32 -1.80 0.50 -2.99
C PHE A 32 -2.32 0.32 -1.57
N VAL A 33 -2.77 1.41 -0.96
CA VAL A 33 -3.42 1.41 0.35
C VAL A 33 -4.88 1.75 0.18
N TYR A 34 -5.74 0.93 0.76
CA TYR A 34 -7.17 1.14 0.85
C TYR A 34 -7.50 1.31 2.33
N MET A 35 -7.77 2.55 2.73
CA MET A 35 -8.21 2.85 4.09
C MET A 35 -9.63 2.32 4.28
N ASN A 36 -9.85 1.72 5.43
CA ASN A 36 -11.16 1.28 5.84
C ASN A 36 -11.93 2.45 6.45
N GLU A 37 -13.09 2.77 5.88
CA GLU A 37 -13.96 3.84 6.36
C GLU A 37 -15.15 3.20 7.07
N ALA A 38 -14.99 2.95 8.37
CA ALA A 38 -16.04 2.43 9.25
C ALA A 38 -16.67 1.09 8.80
N GLY A 39 -15.83 0.16 8.35
CA GLY A 39 -16.22 -1.18 7.92
C GLY A 39 -16.40 -1.34 6.40
N GLY A 40 -16.14 -0.29 5.62
CA GLY A 40 -16.23 -0.29 4.16
C GLY A 40 -14.94 0.17 3.48
N PHE A 41 -14.74 -0.26 2.23
CA PHE A 41 -13.65 0.22 1.38
C PHE A 41 -14.22 1.00 0.21
N GLN A 42 -13.57 2.11 -0.15
CA GLN A 42 -13.85 2.83 -1.37
C GLN A 42 -13.36 2.04 -2.60
N GLN A 43 -13.97 2.29 -3.77
CA GLN A 43 -13.54 1.66 -5.03
C GLN A 43 -12.12 2.08 -5.43
N LEU A 44 -11.72 3.30 -5.08
CA LEU A 44 -10.41 3.85 -5.35
C LEU A 44 -9.50 3.66 -4.13
N HIS A 45 -8.21 3.49 -4.41
CA HIS A 45 -7.19 3.47 -3.38
C HIS A 45 -7.07 4.86 -2.72
N SER A 46 -6.76 4.88 -1.43
CA SER A 46 -6.55 6.10 -0.65
C SER A 46 -5.15 6.67 -0.86
N LEU A 47 -4.16 5.80 -1.07
CA LEU A 47 -2.77 6.17 -1.30
C LEU A 47 -2.10 5.15 -2.23
N ILE A 48 -1.21 5.65 -3.08
CA ILE A 48 -0.27 4.83 -3.85
C ILE A 48 1.16 5.24 -3.48
N LEU A 49 2.00 4.23 -3.24
CA LEU A 49 3.44 4.36 -3.11
C LEU A 49 4.08 3.68 -4.30
N THR A 50 5.05 4.32 -4.94
CA THR A 50 5.70 3.80 -6.15
C THR A 50 7.19 3.57 -5.92
N GLY A 51 7.72 2.54 -6.58
CA GLY A 51 9.14 2.25 -6.58
C GLY A 51 9.84 2.73 -7.86
N PRO A 52 11.17 2.84 -7.85
CA PRO A 52 11.96 3.06 -9.06
C PRO A 52 11.78 1.92 -10.08
N SER A 53 12.06 2.22 -11.35
CA SER A 53 12.04 1.24 -12.45
C SER A 53 12.80 -0.04 -12.09
N TYR A 54 12.22 -1.19 -12.45
CA TYR A 54 12.78 -2.52 -12.22
C TYR A 54 13.02 -2.91 -10.75
N SER A 55 12.54 -2.14 -9.77
CA SER A 55 12.79 -2.44 -8.35
C SER A 55 11.94 -3.58 -7.78
N GLY A 56 10.82 -3.90 -8.43
CA GLY A 56 9.84 -4.87 -7.90
C GLY A 56 9.17 -4.38 -6.61
N PHE A 57 9.09 -3.06 -6.40
CA PHE A 57 8.50 -2.49 -5.20
C PHE A 57 7.08 -3.02 -4.94
N GLY A 58 6.80 -3.41 -3.70
CA GLY A 58 5.57 -4.10 -3.32
C GLY A 58 5.59 -5.63 -3.46
N PHE A 59 6.74 -6.26 -3.74
CA PHE A 59 6.85 -7.72 -3.82
C PHE A 59 6.55 -8.43 -2.50
N ALA A 60 6.96 -7.84 -1.37
CA ALA A 60 6.71 -8.36 -0.04
C ALA A 60 6.16 -7.24 0.85
N LEU A 61 5.20 -7.60 1.70
CA LEU A 61 4.54 -6.68 2.64
C LEU A 61 4.43 -7.36 4.00
N ALA A 62 4.82 -6.66 5.05
CA ALA A 62 4.66 -7.09 6.43
C ALA A 62 4.13 -5.92 7.27
N SER A 63 3.16 -6.19 8.13
CA SER A 63 2.76 -5.25 9.18
C SER A 63 3.69 -5.47 10.37
N ILE A 64 4.32 -4.40 10.86
CA ILE A 64 5.30 -4.45 11.96
C ILE A 64 4.84 -3.70 13.22
N GLY A 65 3.61 -3.18 13.20
CA GLY A 65 3.07 -2.35 14.29
C GLY A 65 3.74 -0.98 14.38
N ASP A 66 3.57 -0.34 15.53
CA ASP A 66 4.23 0.92 15.87
C ASP A 66 5.71 0.66 16.21
N VAL A 67 6.62 1.26 15.45
CA VAL A 67 8.06 1.01 15.52
C VAL A 67 8.77 2.01 16.43
N ASN A 68 8.15 3.16 16.72
CA ASN A 68 8.86 4.35 17.23
C ASN A 68 8.29 4.92 18.53
N GLN A 69 7.80 4.06 19.41
CA GLN A 69 7.30 4.44 20.73
C GLN A 69 8.30 5.26 21.55
#